data_AF-A0A4R4TEW4-F1
#
_entry.id   AF-A0A4R4TEW4-F1
#
_cell.length_a   1.000
_cell.length_b   1.000
_cell.length_c   1.000
_cell.angle_alpha   90.00
_cell.angle_beta   90.00
_cell.angle_gamma   90.00
#
_symmetry.space_group_name_H-M   'P 1'
#
loop_
_entity.id
_entity.type
_entity.pdbx_description
1 polymer ?
#
loop_
_entity_poly.entity_id
_entity_poly.type
_entity_poly.pdbx_seq_one_letter_code
_entity_poly.pdbx_strand_id
1 'polypeptide(L)'
;MTISSGEIVADLHELSDQLDLDLEEVEVSGASSLENDLGMDSLNLMDFLVFLEKKYRVKISDEHLNDVETISDIVHVLNEISPAAAGPTGDAAA
;
A
#
# COMPACT_ATOMS: atom_id res chain seq x y z
N MET A 1 0.44 14.22 -9.47
CA MET A 1 1.39 13.71 -8.48
C MET A 1 1.41 12.21 -8.68
N THR A 2 2.57 11.64 -8.98
CA THR A 2 2.71 10.19 -9.15
C THR A 2 3.22 9.66 -7.83
N ILE A 3 2.47 8.74 -7.25
CA ILE A 3 2.85 8.09 -6.00
C ILE A 3 3.84 6.98 -6.36
N SER A 4 4.93 6.86 -5.61
CA SER A 4 5.96 5.86 -5.87
C SER A 4 6.09 4.87 -4.70
N SER A 5 6.63 3.67 -4.96
CA SER A 5 6.85 2.67 -3.91
C SER A 5 7.72 3.20 -2.77
N GLY A 6 8.71 4.06 -3.05
CA GLY A 6 9.53 4.67 -2.00
C GLY A 6 8.74 5.57 -1.05
N GLU A 7 7.69 6.24 -1.53
CA GLU A 7 6.81 7.04 -0.67
C GLU A 7 5.94 6.13 0.21
N ILE A 8 5.38 5.07 -0.36
CA ILE A 8 4.57 4.10 0.41
C ILE A 8 5.40 3.36 1.46
N VAL A 9 6.65 3.02 1.14
CA VAL A 9 7.58 2.43 2.12
C VAL A 9 7.89 3.43 3.24
N ALA A 10 8.14 4.70 2.91
CA ALA A 10 8.37 5.73 3.93
C ALA A 10 7.14 5.93 4.83
N ASP A 11 5.95 5.92 4.25
CA ASP A 11 4.66 6.00 4.96
C ASP A 11 4.44 4.80 5.86
N LEU A 12 4.83 3.61 5.42
CA LEU A 12 4.76 2.40 6.21
C LEU A 12 5.70 2.46 7.41
N HIS A 13 6.95 2.91 7.23
CA HIS A 13 7.88 3.12 8.34
C HIS A 13 7.43 4.21 9.32
N GLU A 14 6.66 5.21 8.87
CA GLU A 14 6.05 6.22 9.75
C GLU A 14 4.99 5.59 10.69
N LEU A 15 4.35 4.51 10.23
CA LEU A 15 3.31 3.80 10.96
C LEU A 15 3.76 2.49 11.59
N SER A 16 4.95 1.98 11.29
CA SER A 16 5.40 0.65 11.74
C SER A 16 5.32 0.51 13.27
N ASP A 17 5.73 1.54 14.00
CA ASP A 17 5.65 1.57 15.46
C ASP A 17 4.21 1.56 15.99
N GLN A 18 3.26 2.13 15.24
CA GLN A 18 1.84 2.16 15.63
C GLN A 18 1.11 0.87 15.27
N LEU A 19 1.59 0.17 14.25
CA LEU A 19 1.04 -1.08 13.76
C LEU A 19 1.72 -2.31 14.41
N ASP A 20 2.64 -2.09 15.36
CA ASP A 20 3.46 -3.14 15.98
C ASP A 20 4.19 -4.00 14.91
N LEU A 21 4.71 -3.37 13.85
CA LEU A 21 5.46 -4.01 12.77
C LEU A 21 6.96 -3.82 12.94
N ASP A 22 7.71 -4.91 13.05
CA ASP A 22 9.16 -4.90 13.14
C ASP A 22 9.81 -4.83 11.74
N LEU A 23 9.94 -3.61 11.20
CA LEU A 23 10.52 -3.36 9.86
C LEU A 23 11.98 -2.87 9.88
N GLU A 24 12.63 -2.81 11.05
CA GLU A 24 13.99 -2.25 11.19
C GLU A 24 15.06 -3.04 10.40
N GLU A 25 14.93 -4.37 10.32
CA GLU A 25 15.86 -5.26 9.62
C GLU A 25 15.25 -5.87 8.34
N VAL A 26 14.04 -5.45 7.97
CA VAL A 26 13.31 -5.99 6.83
C VAL A 26 13.55 -5.11 5.60
N GLU A 27 14.09 -5.68 4.53
CA GLU A 27 14.17 -4.98 3.24
C GLU A 27 12.79 -4.91 2.60
N VAL A 28 12.11 -3.78 2.77
CA VAL A 28 10.82 -3.53 2.14
C VAL A 28 11.03 -3.09 0.69
N SER A 29 10.46 -3.85 -0.24
CA SER A 29 10.47 -3.57 -1.67
C SER A 29 9.05 -3.48 -2.23
N GLY A 30 8.90 -2.99 -3.46
CA GLY A 30 7.60 -2.98 -4.15
C GLY A 30 6.96 -4.37 -4.27
N ALA A 31 7.77 -5.43 -4.36
CA ALA A 31 7.30 -6.80 -4.49
C ALA A 31 7.09 -7.50 -3.13
N SER A 32 7.39 -6.82 -2.02
CA SER A 32 7.21 -7.40 -0.69
C SER A 32 5.74 -7.57 -0.37
N SER A 33 5.37 -8.78 0.06
CA SER A 33 4.02 -9.12 0.51
C SER A 33 3.74 -8.44 1.85
N LEU A 34 2.64 -7.70 1.93
CA LEU A 34 2.23 -7.00 3.14
C LEU A 34 2.02 -8.00 4.29
N GLU A 35 1.29 -9.09 4.04
CA GLU A 35 1.02 -10.11 5.06
C GLU A 35 2.22 -11.04 5.29
N ASN A 36 2.77 -11.63 4.24
CA ASN A 36 3.77 -12.70 4.40
C ASN A 36 5.19 -12.20 4.70
N ASP A 37 5.59 -11.06 4.12
CA ASP A 37 6.95 -10.53 4.29
C ASP A 37 7.00 -9.48 5.40
N LEU A 38 6.00 -8.60 5.46
CA LEU A 38 5.97 -7.49 6.41
C LEU A 38 5.18 -7.80 7.69
N GLY A 39 4.51 -8.95 7.77
CA GLY A 39 3.72 -9.36 8.94
C GLY A 39 2.50 -8.47 9.18
N MET A 40 1.99 -7.83 8.14
CA MET A 40 0.85 -6.92 8.23
C MET A 40 -0.45 -7.70 8.32
N ASP A 41 -1.04 -7.72 9.51
CA ASP A 41 -2.37 -8.29 9.71
C ASP A 41 -3.45 -7.48 8.97
N SER A 42 -4.60 -8.10 8.71
CA SER A 42 -5.75 -7.44 8.04
C SER A 42 -6.24 -6.16 8.74
N LEU A 43 -6.09 -6.06 10.07
CA LEU A 43 -6.38 -4.84 10.82
C LEU A 43 -5.34 -3.75 10.56
N ASN A 44 -4.05 -4.12 10.59
CA ASN A 44 -2.95 -3.20 10.31
C ASN A 44 -3.02 -2.66 8.88
N LEU A 45 -3.40 -3.52 7.93
CA LEU A 45 -3.64 -3.13 6.54
C LEU A 45 -4.75 -2.07 6.46
N MET A 46 -5.89 -2.29 7.13
CA MET A 46 -6.98 -1.29 7.14
C MET A 46 -6.55 0.05 7.73
N ASP A 47 -5.82 0.04 8.84
CA ASP A 47 -5.32 1.27 9.46
C ASP A 47 -4.32 2.00 8.55
N PHE A 48 -3.44 1.24 7.88
CA PHE A 48 -2.50 1.78 6.90
C PHE A 48 -3.22 2.41 5.70
N LEU A 49 -4.21 1.73 5.14
CA LEU A 49 -4.98 2.24 4.01
C LEU A 49 -5.75 3.52 4.37
N VAL A 50 -6.39 3.56 5.53
CA VAL A 50 -7.07 4.76 6.03
C VAL A 50 -6.10 5.94 6.22
N PHE A 51 -4.86 5.66 6.63
CA PHE A 51 -3.81 6.67 6.67
C PHE A 51 -3.46 7.20 5.27
N LEU A 52 -3.25 6.31 4.30
CA LEU A 52 -2.95 6.66 2.91
C LEU A 52 -4.09 7.48 2.29
N GLU A 53 -5.34 7.05 2.47
CA GLU A 53 -6.54 7.80 2.02
C GLU A 53 -6.54 9.24 2.53
N LYS A 54 -6.26 9.44 3.83
CA LYS A 54 -6.21 10.77 4.45
C LYS A 54 -5.02 11.58 3.94
N LYS A 55 -3.85 10.95 3.80
CA LYS A 55 -2.59 11.58 3.36
C LYS A 55 -2.67 12.05 1.92
N TYR A 56 -3.11 11.17 1.01
CA TYR A 56 -3.21 11.45 -0.42
C TYR A 56 -4.57 12.04 -0.83
N ARG A 57 -5.53 12.15 0.10
CA ARG A 57 -6.90 12.62 -0.13
C ARG A 57 -7.62 11.83 -1.21
N VAL A 58 -7.44 10.51 -1.17
CA VAL A 58 -8.07 9.54 -2.06
C VAL A 58 -9.05 8.66 -1.29
N LYS A 59 -9.83 7.87 -2.02
CA LYS A 59 -10.71 6.85 -1.43
C LYS A 59 -10.45 5.53 -2.13
N ILE A 60 -10.11 4.52 -1.36
CA ILE A 60 -9.85 3.17 -1.82
C ILE A 60 -11.14 2.38 -1.62
N SER A 61 -11.70 1.88 -2.71
CA SER A 61 -12.91 1.06 -2.68
C SER A 61 -12.61 -0.33 -2.14
N ASP A 62 -13.58 -0.98 -1.49
CA ASP A 62 -13.45 -2.35 -0.97
C ASP A 62 -12.99 -3.35 -2.04
N GLU A 63 -13.35 -3.16 -3.31
CA GLU A 63 -12.88 -3.98 -4.42
C GLU A 63 -11.35 -3.94 -4.56
N HIS A 64 -10.77 -2.74 -4.60
CA HIS A 64 -9.33 -2.55 -4.70
C HIS A 64 -8.59 -3.04 -3.46
N LEU A 65 -9.25 -3.04 -2.29
CA LEU A 65 -8.67 -3.57 -1.06
C LEU A 65 -8.42 -5.07 -1.11
N ASN A 66 -9.28 -5.81 -1.81
CA ASN A 66 -9.10 -7.25 -1.99
C ASN A 66 -7.97 -7.57 -2.99
N ASP A 67 -7.59 -6.60 -3.83
CA ASP A 67 -6.53 -6.76 -4.83
C ASP A 67 -5.16 -6.25 -4.32
N VAL A 68 -5.08 -5.79 -3.07
CA VAL A 68 -3.83 -5.27 -2.47
C VAL A 68 -3.14 -6.38 -1.68
N GLU A 69 -2.05 -6.92 -2.25
CA GLU A 69 -1.20 -7.93 -1.59
C GLU A 69 0.21 -7.40 -1.32
N THR A 70 0.70 -6.49 -2.16
CA THR A 70 2.06 -5.94 -2.11
C THR A 70 2.08 -4.41 -2.06
N ILE A 71 3.25 -3.86 -1.72
CA ILE A 71 3.48 -2.42 -1.77
C ILE A 71 3.26 -1.85 -3.18
N SER A 72 3.61 -2.60 -4.23
CA SER A 72 3.40 -2.18 -5.61
C SER A 72 1.93 -2.06 -5.95
N ASP A 73 1.08 -2.94 -5.41
CA ASP A 73 -0.37 -2.90 -5.65
C ASP A 73 -0.99 -1.65 -5.03
N ILE A 74 -0.59 -1.31 -3.80
CA ILE A 74 -0.99 -0.04 -3.16
C ILE A 74 -0.63 1.14 -4.04
N VAL A 75 0.61 1.20 -4.52
CA VAL A 75 1.07 2.28 -5.41
C VAL A 75 0.21 2.34 -6.66
N HIS A 76 -0.09 1.19 -7.27
CA HIS A 76 -0.91 1.12 -8.47
C HIS A 76 -2.32 1.66 -8.21
N VAL A 77 -2.99 1.13 -7.19
CA VAL A 77 -4.34 1.53 -6.77
C VAL A 77 -4.41 3.02 -6.49
N LEU A 78 -3.47 3.56 -5.70
CA LEU A 78 -3.44 4.97 -5.34
C LEU A 78 -3.21 5.89 -6.56
N ASN A 79 -2.41 5.45 -7.53
CA ASN A 79 -2.24 6.19 -8.78
C ASN A 79 -3.50 6.12 -9.65
N GLU A 80 -4.16 4.96 -9.75
CA GLU A 80 -5.37 4.76 -10.54
C GLU A 80 -6.54 5.62 -10.06
N ILE A 81 -6.78 5.67 -8.75
CA ILE A 81 -7.84 6.50 -8.15
C ILE A 81 -7.47 7.99 -8.08
N SER A 82 -6.18 8.31 -8.16
CA SER A 82 -5.74 9.69 -8.28
C SER A 82 -6.15 10.23 -9.65
N PRO A 83 -6.80 11.41 -9.74
CA PRO A 83 -7.37 11.96 -10.98
C PRO A 83 -6.35 12.26 -12.10
N ALA A 84 -5.08 11.87 -11.93
CA ALA A 84 -4.00 12.05 -12.89
C ALA A 84 -3.57 10.76 -13.63
N ALA A 85 -3.94 9.54 -13.19
CA ALA A 85 -3.46 8.31 -13.81
C ALA A 85 -4.60 7.38 -14.29
N ALA A 86 -5.34 7.83 -15.30
CA ALA A 86 -6.15 6.92 -16.11
C ALA A 86 -5.25 6.20 -17.13
N GLY A 87 -4.74 5.02 -16.77
CA GLY A 87 -4.03 4.07 -17.64
C GLY A 87 -4.48 2.64 -17.32
N PRO A 88 -4.60 1.74 -18.31
CA PRO A 88 -5.39 0.52 -18.20
C PRO A 88 -4.78 -0.48 -17.22
N THR A 89 -5.63 -0.94 -16.31
CA THR A 89 -5.48 -2.07 -15.40
C THR A 89 -5.10 -3.35 -16.17
N GLY A 90 -4.05 -4.01 -15.71
CA GLY A 90 -3.55 -5.32 -16.14
C GLY A 90 -2.24 -5.60 -15.41
N ASP A 91 -2.00 -6.73 -14.77
CA ASP A 91 -2.47 -8.08 -15.03
C ASP A 91 -2.13 -8.98 -13.82
N ALA A 92 -2.94 -10.03 -13.67
CA ALA A 92 -2.62 -11.34 -13.11
C ALA A 92 -1.94 -11.48 -11.74
N ALA A 93 -2.77 -11.82 -10.75
CA ALA A 93 -2.47 -12.91 -9.83
C ALA A 93 -1.91 -14.13 -10.58
N ALA A 94 -0.77 -14.65 -10.12
CA ALA A 94 -0.18 -15.91 -10.56
C ALA A 94 0.26 -16.74 -9.35
#